data_AF-A0A7H4PKF3-F1
#
_entry.id   AF-A0A7H4PKF3-F1
#
_cell.length_a   1.000
_cell.length_b   1.000
_cell.length_c   1.000
_cell.angle_alpha   90.00
_cell.angle_beta   90.00
_cell.angle_gamma   90.00
#
_symmetry.space_group_name_H-M   'P 1'
#
loop_
_entity.id
_entity.type
_entity.pdbx_description
1 polymer ?
#
loop_
_entity_poly.entity_id
_entity_poly.type
_entity_poly.pdbx_seq_one_letter_code
_entity_poly.pdbx_strand_id
1 'polypeptide(L)'
;MVKKFIETEQAYKHGQQGLAYEIVINSNPCIAYLMEENTITMQALVMAHACYGHNSFFKNNYLFRSWTDASSIIDYLIFARKYITECEERYGVDEVEKLLDSCHALMNYGVDRYKRPQKISLQEEKARQKSREEYLQSQVNMLWRTLPKREEEKTIEAARRYPSEPQENLLYFMEKNAPLLEPWQREILRIVRKVSQYFYPQKQTQVMNEGWGDLLALHHPESSL
;
A
#
# COMPACT_ATOMS: atom_id res chain seq x y z
N MET A 1 4.80 6.92 8.40
CA MET A 1 4.42 5.73 9.19
C MET A 1 4.38 6.03 10.69
N VAL A 2 5.39 6.75 11.21
CA VAL A 2 5.49 7.15 12.62
C VAL A 2 4.32 8.02 13.11
N LYS A 3 3.85 9.03 12.36
CA LYS A 3 2.70 9.87 12.78
C LYS A 3 1.40 9.09 12.92
N LYS A 4 1.08 8.23 11.95
CA LYS A 4 -0.12 7.38 12.01
C LYS A 4 -0.01 6.35 13.13
N PHE A 5 1.18 5.80 13.36
CA PHE A 5 1.45 4.95 14.51
C PHE A 5 1.20 5.70 15.83
N ILE A 6 1.71 6.93 15.98
CA ILE A 6 1.49 7.78 17.16
C ILE A 6 0.01 8.13 17.34
N GLU A 7 -0.71 8.48 16.28
CA GLU A 7 -2.16 8.74 16.35
C GLU A 7 -2.93 7.50 16.80
N THR A 8 -2.56 6.32 16.31
CA THR A 8 -3.20 5.06 16.70
C THR A 8 -2.83 4.73 18.15
N GLU A 9 -1.56 4.85 18.54
CA GLU A 9 -1.08 4.69 19.93
C GLU A 9 -1.76 5.65 20.91
N GLN A 10 -1.98 6.91 20.52
CA GLN A 10 -2.69 7.90 21.32
C GLN A 10 -4.17 7.55 21.45
N ALA A 11 -4.85 7.19 20.36
CA ALA A 11 -6.24 6.72 20.40
C ALA A 11 -6.39 5.44 21.26
N TYR A 12 -5.39 4.55 21.24
CA TYR A 12 -5.31 3.37 22.10
C TYR A 12 -5.12 3.72 23.58
N LYS A 13 -4.18 4.61 23.92
CA LYS A 13 -3.98 5.08 25.30
C LYS A 13 -5.22 5.76 25.89
N HIS A 14 -6.04 6.38 25.04
CA HIS A 14 -7.26 7.07 25.45
C HIS A 14 -8.51 6.16 25.45
N GLY A 15 -8.38 4.87 25.12
CA GLY A 15 -9.50 3.91 25.14
C GLY A 15 -10.60 4.20 24.11
N GLN A 16 -10.30 4.98 23.07
CA GLN A 16 -11.27 5.46 22.07
C GLN A 16 -11.42 4.53 20.85
N GLN A 17 -10.61 3.46 20.78
CA GLN A 17 -10.74 2.38 19.80
C GLN A 17 -10.91 1.05 20.51
N GLY A 18 -11.67 0.12 19.91
CA GLY A 18 -11.78 -1.26 20.37
C GLY A 18 -10.39 -1.88 20.47
N LEU A 19 -9.90 -1.98 21.71
CA LEU A 19 -8.90 -2.92 22.21
C LEU A 19 -7.95 -3.53 21.15
N ALA A 20 -6.95 -2.79 20.67
CA ALA A 20 -5.91 -3.41 19.84
C ALA A 20 -4.90 -4.15 20.71
N TYR A 21 -5.26 -5.39 21.04
CA TYR A 21 -4.34 -6.36 21.63
C TYR A 21 -3.49 -7.09 20.58
N GLU A 22 -3.74 -6.79 19.30
CA GLU A 22 -3.20 -7.52 18.17
C GLU A 22 -2.91 -6.62 16.95
N ILE A 23 -1.94 -7.05 16.15
CA ILE A 23 -1.73 -6.60 14.77
C ILE A 23 -1.72 -7.85 13.89
N VAL A 24 -2.65 -7.92 12.93
CA VAL A 24 -2.75 -9.06 12.00
C VAL A 24 -2.38 -8.63 10.58
N ILE A 25 -1.41 -9.33 9.99
CA ILE A 25 -0.96 -9.15 8.61
C ILE A 25 -1.42 -10.35 7.79
N ASN A 26 -2.14 -10.09 6.69
CA ASN A 26 -2.58 -11.10 5.72
C ASN A 26 -1.44 -11.66 4.86
N SER A 27 -0.39 -12.19 5.48
CA SER A 27 0.68 -12.93 4.81
C SER A 27 0.35 -14.42 4.67
N ASN A 28 1.22 -15.19 4.00
CA ASN A 28 1.11 -16.64 3.93
C ASN A 28 2.44 -17.30 4.41
N PRO A 29 2.53 -17.80 5.66
CA PRO A 29 1.46 -17.89 6.67
C PRO A 29 1.03 -16.52 7.22
N CYS A 30 -0.20 -16.42 7.72
CA CYS A 30 -0.71 -15.20 8.35
C CYS A 30 0.05 -14.93 9.65
N ILE A 31 0.44 -13.68 9.88
CA ILE A 31 1.21 -13.26 11.05
C ILE A 31 0.33 -12.41 11.95
N ALA A 32 0.24 -12.80 13.22
CA ALA A 32 -0.40 -12.01 14.27
C ALA A 32 0.64 -11.67 15.35
N TYR A 33 0.72 -10.38 15.69
CA TYR A 33 1.49 -9.89 16.84
C TYR A 33 0.53 -9.62 17.97
N LEU A 34 0.82 -10.14 19.16
CA LEU A 34 0.02 -9.94 20.36
C LEU A 34 0.83 -9.15 21.38
N MET A 35 0.17 -8.34 22.19
CA MET A 35 0.81 -7.63 23.31
C MET A 35 1.29 -8.64 24.36
N GLU A 36 2.51 -8.46 24.87
CA GLU A 36 3.12 -9.36 25.85
C GLU A 36 2.41 -9.27 27.21
N GLU A 37 1.90 -8.08 27.55
CA GLU A 37 1.26 -7.76 28.82
C GLU A 37 -0.16 -8.33 28.96
N ASN A 38 -0.67 -9.01 27.93
CA ASN A 38 -1.98 -9.65 27.96
C ASN A 38 -2.02 -10.76 29.01
N THR A 39 -3.07 -10.78 29.82
CA THR A 39 -3.37 -11.91 30.70
C THR A 39 -3.57 -13.19 29.88
N ILE A 40 -3.41 -14.38 30.48
CA ILE A 40 -3.55 -15.66 29.77
C ILE A 40 -4.93 -15.79 29.09
N THR A 41 -5.99 -15.34 29.76
CA THR A 41 -7.35 -15.33 29.18
C THR A 41 -7.46 -14.36 28.01
N MET A 42 -6.81 -13.20 28.10
CA MET A 42 -6.74 -12.25 27.00
C MET A 42 -5.95 -12.82 25.82
N GLN A 43 -4.79 -13.45 26.07
CA GLN A 43 -4.00 -14.10 25.02
C GLN A 43 -4.83 -15.16 24.28
N ALA A 44 -5.57 -16.01 25.00
CA ALA A 44 -6.42 -17.02 24.39
C ALA A 44 -7.51 -16.41 23.50
N LEU A 45 -8.18 -15.35 23.99
CA LEU A 45 -9.22 -14.65 23.23
C LEU A 45 -8.67 -13.99 21.96
N VAL A 46 -7.55 -13.28 22.10
CA VAL A 46 -6.88 -12.56 21.00
C VAL A 46 -6.33 -13.54 19.98
N MET A 47 -5.77 -14.68 20.41
CA MET A 47 -5.35 -15.74 19.48
C MET A 47 -6.55 -16.32 18.71
N ALA A 48 -7.69 -16.55 19.36
CA ALA A 48 -8.90 -17.01 18.69
C ALA A 48 -9.40 -15.98 17.66
N HIS A 49 -9.46 -14.70 18.05
CA HIS A 49 -9.89 -13.59 17.20
C HIS A 49 -8.95 -13.34 16.01
N ALA A 50 -7.66 -13.09 16.28
CA ALA A 50 -6.63 -12.81 15.28
C ALA A 50 -6.37 -14.01 14.36
N CYS A 51 -5.93 -15.12 14.95
CA CYS A 51 -5.29 -16.21 14.21
C CYS A 51 -6.30 -17.09 13.50
N TYR A 52 -7.53 -17.18 14.03
CA TYR A 52 -8.62 -17.93 13.42
C TYR A 52 -9.63 -17.01 12.75
N GLY A 53 -10.12 -16.00 13.46
CA GLY A 53 -11.13 -15.07 12.97
C GLY A 53 -10.70 -14.28 11.74
N HIS A 54 -9.78 -13.33 11.91
CA HIS A 54 -9.29 -12.48 10.81
C HIS A 54 -8.64 -13.29 9.68
N ASN A 55 -7.84 -14.30 10.02
CA ASN A 55 -7.21 -15.18 9.03
C ASN A 55 -8.27 -15.90 8.15
N SER A 56 -9.32 -16.46 8.77
CA SER A 56 -10.44 -17.06 8.04
C SER A 56 -11.17 -16.03 7.19
N PHE A 57 -11.37 -14.82 7.70
CA PHE A 57 -11.98 -13.72 6.95
C PHE A 57 -11.16 -13.38 5.69
N PHE A 58 -9.84 -13.18 5.83
CA PHE A 58 -8.96 -12.87 4.71
C PHE A 58 -8.97 -13.95 3.63
N LYS A 59 -8.95 -15.23 4.04
CA LYS A 59 -8.94 -16.37 3.11
C LYS A 59 -10.24 -16.49 2.30
N ASN A 60 -11.37 -16.17 2.92
CA ASN A 60 -12.69 -16.40 2.34
C ASN A 60 -13.31 -15.14 1.69
N ASN A 61 -12.84 -13.94 2.04
CA ASN A 61 -13.37 -12.70 1.52
C ASN A 61 -12.96 -12.43 0.06
N TYR A 62 -13.94 -12.09 -0.78
CA TYR A 62 -13.73 -11.84 -2.21
C TYR A 62 -12.73 -10.72 -2.50
N LEU A 63 -12.76 -9.61 -1.75
CA LEU A 63 -11.86 -8.48 -1.97
C LEU A 63 -10.41 -8.86 -1.66
N PHE A 64 -10.17 -9.59 -0.57
CA PHE A 64 -8.82 -10.06 -0.25
C PHE A 64 -8.29 -11.01 -1.32
N ARG A 65 -9.09 -12.00 -1.75
CA ARG A 65 -8.70 -12.92 -2.85
C ARG A 65 -8.44 -12.20 -4.17
N SER A 66 -9.09 -11.06 -4.39
CA SER A 66 -9.03 -10.32 -5.65
C SER A 66 -7.89 -9.32 -5.73
N TRP A 67 -7.56 -8.67 -4.61
CA TRP A 67 -6.68 -7.50 -4.54
C TRP A 67 -5.40 -7.71 -3.74
N THR A 68 -5.29 -8.82 -3.00
CA THR A 68 -4.10 -9.13 -2.20
C THR A 68 -3.32 -10.31 -2.76
N ASP A 69 -2.01 -10.26 -2.57
CA ASP A 69 -1.11 -11.39 -2.73
C ASP A 69 -0.38 -11.64 -1.40
N ALA A 70 -0.98 -12.48 -0.57
CA ALA A 70 -0.50 -12.80 0.77
C ALA A 70 0.89 -13.47 0.76
N SER A 71 1.25 -14.18 -0.32
CA SER A 71 2.55 -14.85 -0.42
C SER A 71 3.72 -13.90 -0.63
N SER A 72 3.51 -12.75 -1.28
CA SER A 72 4.60 -11.84 -1.65
C SER A 72 4.63 -10.54 -0.86
N ILE A 73 3.63 -10.27 -0.02
CA ILE A 73 3.54 -9.00 0.72
C ILE A 73 4.74 -8.76 1.64
N ILE A 74 5.22 -9.80 2.36
CA ILE A 74 6.33 -9.65 3.30
C ILE A 74 7.61 -9.27 2.55
N ASP A 75 7.93 -9.99 1.48
CA ASP A 75 9.07 -9.69 0.62
C ASP A 75 8.98 -8.28 0.03
N TYR A 76 7.76 -7.87 -0.37
CA TYR A 76 7.52 -6.54 -0.90
C TYR A 76 7.72 -5.44 0.14
N LEU A 77 7.28 -5.64 1.39
CA LEU A 77 7.48 -4.69 2.48
C LEU A 77 8.95 -4.58 2.88
N ILE A 78 9.68 -5.70 2.89
CA ILE A 78 11.14 -5.70 3.11
C ILE A 78 11.86 -4.94 2.00
N PHE A 79 11.48 -5.19 0.74
CA PHE A 79 12.00 -4.44 -0.41
C PHE A 79 11.72 -2.94 -0.27
N ALA A 80 10.48 -2.56 0.02
CA ALA A 80 10.07 -1.18 0.18
C ALA A 80 10.84 -0.47 1.30
N ARG A 81 10.99 -1.12 2.47
CA ARG A 81 11.79 -0.61 3.58
C ARG A 81 13.23 -0.37 3.15
N LYS A 82 13.87 -1.38 2.56
CA LYS A 82 15.27 -1.28 2.10
C LYS A 82 15.44 -0.14 1.10
N TYR A 83 14.52 -0.03 0.14
CA TYR A 83 14.56 1.03 -0.87
C TYR A 83 14.43 2.43 -0.26
N ILE A 84 13.51 2.61 0.70
CA ILE A 84 13.32 3.89 1.40
C ILE A 84 14.58 4.23 2.19
N THR A 85 15.16 3.29 2.94
CA THR A 85 16.40 3.51 3.68
C THR A 85 17.57 3.89 2.75
N GLU A 86 17.72 3.21 1.62
CA GLU A 86 18.74 3.57 0.62
C GLU A 86 18.49 4.98 0.03
N CYS A 87 17.24 5.41 -0.10
CA CYS A 87 16.91 6.76 -0.52
C CYS A 87 17.22 7.79 0.57
N GLU A 88 16.92 7.49 1.84
CA GLU A 88 17.24 8.36 2.99
C GLU A 88 18.75 8.58 3.09
N GLU A 89 19.55 7.54 2.90
CA GLU A 89 21.01 7.62 2.88
C GLU A 89 21.57 8.46 1.72
N ARG A 90 20.93 8.40 0.54
CA ARG A 90 21.42 9.09 -0.68
C ARG A 90 20.93 10.51 -0.84
N TYR A 91 19.67 10.77 -0.48
CA TYR A 91 18.96 12.01 -0.78
C TYR A 91 18.61 12.82 0.49
N GLY A 92 18.86 12.26 1.68
CA GLY A 92 18.54 12.87 2.96
C GLY A 92 17.14 12.51 3.46
N VAL A 93 17.00 12.42 4.78
CA VAL A 93 15.77 12.01 5.45
C VAL A 93 14.64 13.00 5.18
N ASP A 94 14.90 14.31 5.32
CA ASP A 94 13.86 15.36 5.19
C ASP A 94 13.18 15.36 3.81
N GLU A 95 13.94 15.17 2.73
CA GLU A 95 13.41 15.15 1.37
C GLU A 95 12.59 13.89 1.10
N VAL A 96 13.06 12.73 1.60
CA VAL A 96 12.31 11.47 1.49
C VAL A 96 11.02 11.52 2.30
N GLU A 97 11.07 12.06 3.53
CA GLU A 97 9.91 12.22 4.40
C GLU A 97 8.87 13.16 3.77
N LYS A 98 9.30 14.30 3.23
CA LYS A 98 8.41 15.26 2.56
C LYS A 98 7.67 14.63 1.38
N LEU A 99 8.37 13.81 0.59
CA LEU A 99 7.74 13.08 -0.51
C LEU A 99 6.77 12.01 0.01
N LEU A 100 7.17 11.24 1.03
CA LEU A 100 6.32 10.22 1.63
C LEU A 100 5.05 10.82 2.24
N ASP A 101 5.15 11.94 2.95
CA ASP A 101 4.01 12.65 3.52
C ASP A 101 3.05 13.13 2.42
N SER A 102 3.58 13.64 1.31
CA SER A 102 2.78 14.02 0.14
C SER A 102 2.07 12.82 -0.49
N CYS A 103 2.76 11.68 -0.62
CA CYS A 103 2.17 10.45 -1.13
C CYS A 103 1.10 9.89 -0.18
N HIS A 104 1.34 9.94 1.13
CA HIS A 104 0.40 9.48 2.15
C HIS A 104 -0.88 10.32 2.20
N ALA A 105 -0.79 11.64 1.97
CA ALA A 105 -1.96 12.50 1.84
C ALA A 105 -2.89 12.06 0.69
N LEU A 106 -2.31 11.51 -0.39
CA LEU A 106 -3.04 11.03 -1.57
C LEU A 106 -3.33 9.52 -1.54
N MET A 107 -2.93 8.81 -0.49
CA MET A 107 -2.99 7.35 -0.37
C MET A 107 -4.39 6.78 -0.63
N ASN A 108 -5.45 7.46 -0.15
CA ASN A 108 -6.84 7.02 -0.31
C ASN A 108 -7.37 7.20 -1.75
N TYR A 109 -6.71 8.03 -2.56
CA TYR A 109 -6.96 8.22 -3.99
C TYR A 109 -5.93 7.47 -4.85
N GLY A 110 -5.03 6.71 -4.23
CA GLY A 110 -3.99 5.92 -4.87
C GLY A 110 -4.39 4.47 -5.17
N VAL A 111 -5.69 4.18 -5.21
CA VAL A 111 -6.22 2.82 -5.29
C VAL A 111 -7.15 2.70 -6.49
N ASP A 112 -7.00 1.61 -7.25
CA ASP A 112 -7.93 1.22 -8.30
C ASP A 112 -9.09 0.44 -7.70
N ARG A 113 -10.32 0.94 -7.85
CA ARG A 113 -11.52 0.28 -7.32
C ARG A 113 -12.20 -0.61 -8.35
N TYR A 114 -12.09 -0.27 -9.62
CA TYR A 114 -12.83 -0.90 -10.71
C TYR A 114 -11.94 -1.66 -11.72
N LYS A 115 -10.65 -1.32 -11.82
CA LYS A 115 -9.70 -1.97 -12.75
C LYS A 115 -8.81 -2.94 -11.98
N ARG A 116 -8.90 -4.23 -12.29
CA ARG A 116 -8.15 -5.29 -11.59
C ARG A 116 -6.73 -5.43 -12.16
N PRO A 117 -5.66 -5.23 -11.36
CA PRO A 117 -4.31 -5.51 -11.80
C PRO A 117 -4.08 -7.02 -11.90
N GLN A 118 -3.30 -7.44 -12.90
CA GLN A 118 -2.87 -8.84 -12.99
C GLN A 118 -1.83 -9.16 -11.92
N LYS A 119 -1.88 -10.38 -11.38
CA LYS A 119 -0.86 -10.90 -10.47
C LYS A 119 0.46 -11.02 -11.23
N ILE A 120 1.48 -10.28 -10.80
CA ILE A 120 2.82 -10.26 -11.38
C ILE A 120 3.77 -10.72 -10.27
N SER A 121 4.73 -11.60 -10.59
CA SER A 121 5.70 -12.11 -9.63
C SER A 121 6.69 -11.03 -9.19
N LEU A 122 7.24 -11.12 -7.97
CA LEU A 122 8.30 -10.22 -7.47
C LEU A 122 9.55 -10.22 -8.38
N GLN A 123 9.89 -11.37 -8.98
CA GLN A 123 11.01 -11.46 -9.92
C GLN A 123 10.73 -10.69 -11.21
N GLU A 124 9.50 -10.78 -11.73
CA GLU A 124 9.05 -9.98 -12.87
C GLU A 124 8.98 -8.50 -12.53
N GLU A 125 8.66 -8.16 -11.27
CA GLU A 125 8.65 -6.79 -10.78
C GLU A 125 10.05 -6.17 -10.78
N LYS A 126 11.07 -6.91 -10.30
CA LYS A 126 12.48 -6.49 -10.33
C LYS A 126 13.03 -6.39 -11.75
N ALA A 127 12.73 -7.36 -12.60
CA ALA A 127 13.12 -7.32 -14.01
C ALA A 127 12.50 -6.10 -14.73
N ARG A 128 11.21 -5.83 -14.46
CA ARG A 128 10.53 -4.63 -14.95
C ARG A 128 11.08 -3.35 -14.35
N GLN A 129 11.55 -3.34 -13.11
CA GLN A 129 12.19 -2.18 -12.50
C GLN A 129 13.43 -1.79 -13.31
N LYS A 130 14.33 -2.76 -13.57
CA LYS A 130 15.54 -2.53 -14.35
C LYS A 130 15.24 -2.10 -15.78
N SER A 131 14.33 -2.79 -16.47
CA SER A 131 13.93 -2.42 -17.84
C SER A 131 13.26 -1.05 -17.92
N ARG A 132 12.57 -0.61 -16.85
CA ARG A 132 11.92 0.70 -16.78
C ARG A 132 12.89 1.81 -16.46
N GLU A 133 13.89 1.55 -15.63
CA GLU A 133 14.99 2.48 -15.37
C GLU A 133 15.74 2.76 -16.68
N GLU A 134 16.04 1.71 -17.44
CA GLU A 134 16.63 1.79 -18.79
C GLU A 134 15.71 2.57 -19.75
N TYR A 135 14.40 2.29 -19.77
CA TYR A 135 13.43 3.02 -20.60
C TYR A 135 13.30 4.50 -20.20
N LEU A 136 13.21 4.82 -18.91
CA LEU A 136 13.11 6.19 -18.41
C LEU A 136 14.38 6.99 -18.73
N GLN A 137 15.57 6.39 -18.59
CA GLN A 137 16.82 7.01 -19.03
C GLN A 137 16.81 7.30 -20.53
N SER A 138 16.25 6.41 -21.36
CA SER A 138 16.11 6.64 -22.80
C SER A 138 15.11 7.75 -23.16
N GLN A 139 14.02 7.89 -22.40
CA GLN A 139 12.98 8.91 -22.60
C GLN A 139 13.45 10.31 -22.19
N VAL A 140 14.17 10.42 -21.06
CA VAL A 140 14.82 11.68 -20.66
C VAL A 140 15.73 12.17 -21.78
N ASN A 141 16.51 11.28 -22.41
CA ASN A 141 17.39 11.66 -23.52
C ASN A 141 16.65 12.15 -24.79
N MET A 142 15.40 11.72 -25.03
CA MET A 142 14.64 12.08 -26.23
C MET A 142 13.78 13.34 -26.04
N LEU A 143 13.18 13.52 -24.86
CA LEU A 143 12.35 14.69 -24.54
C LEU A 143 13.16 15.98 -24.49
N TRP A 144 14.42 15.91 -24.03
CA TRP A 144 15.32 17.08 -23.95
C TRP A 144 16.08 17.38 -25.26
N ARG A 145 16.10 16.45 -26.22
CA ARG A 145 16.79 16.64 -27.53
C ARG A 145 15.91 17.32 -28.58
N THR A 146 14.61 17.37 -28.37
CA THR A 146 13.62 17.93 -29.31
C THR A 146 12.86 19.09 -28.68
N LEU A 147 13.57 20.07 -28.13
CA LEU A 147 13.01 21.40 -27.91
C LEU A 147 13.30 22.24 -29.16
N PRO A 148 12.34 22.46 -30.09
CA PRO A 148 12.50 23.48 -31.09
C PRO A 148 12.42 24.84 -30.41
N LYS A 149 13.43 25.69 -30.59
CA LYS A 149 13.24 27.14 -30.50
C LYS A 149 12.49 27.57 -31.75
N ARG A 150 11.17 27.75 -31.68
CA ARG A 150 10.46 28.61 -32.62
C ARG A 150 9.16 29.14 -32.04
N GLU A 151 9.09 30.47 -32.01
CA GLU A 151 7.84 31.22 -31.90
C GLU A 151 7.01 30.89 -33.15
N GLU A 152 5.94 30.12 -32.98
CA GLU A 152 4.85 30.06 -33.95
C GLU A 152 3.54 30.22 -33.19
N GLU A 153 2.73 31.16 -33.67
CA GLU A 153 1.48 31.62 -33.11
C GLU A 153 0.55 30.44 -32.81
N LYS A 154 0.26 30.21 -31.52
CA LYS A 154 -0.73 29.21 -31.11
C LYS A 154 -2.12 29.73 -31.46
N THR A 155 -2.66 29.29 -32.60
CA THR A 155 -4.09 29.01 -32.67
C THR A 155 -4.44 28.18 -31.45
N ILE A 156 -5.39 28.64 -30.63
CA ILE A 156 -5.90 27.93 -29.46
C ILE A 156 -6.62 26.68 -29.98
N GLU A 157 -5.87 25.62 -30.29
CA GLU A 157 -6.42 24.27 -30.37
C GLU A 157 -7.10 24.03 -29.02
N ALA A 158 -8.41 23.82 -29.03
CA ALA A 158 -9.18 23.53 -27.82
C ALA A 158 -8.41 22.49 -27.00
N ALA A 159 -8.00 22.86 -25.78
CA ALA A 159 -7.09 22.08 -24.95
C ALA A 159 -7.56 20.62 -24.92
N ARG A 160 -6.86 19.74 -25.64
CA ARG A 160 -7.23 18.32 -25.71
C ARG A 160 -7.25 17.80 -24.28
N ARG A 161 -8.38 17.20 -23.87
CA ARG A 161 -8.54 16.67 -22.52
C ARG A 161 -7.44 15.65 -22.25
N TYR A 162 -6.58 15.96 -21.29
CA TYR A 162 -5.48 15.11 -20.87
C TYR A 162 -5.66 14.74 -19.40
N PRO A 163 -5.60 13.45 -19.02
CA PRO A 163 -5.50 12.28 -19.89
C PRO A 163 -6.78 12.04 -20.73
N SER A 164 -6.65 11.31 -21.84
CA SER A 164 -7.77 10.97 -22.73
C SER A 164 -8.84 10.14 -22.03
N GLU A 165 -8.43 9.27 -21.12
CA GLU A 165 -9.31 8.56 -20.20
C GLU A 165 -9.09 9.04 -18.75
N PRO A 166 -10.17 9.28 -17.98
CA PRO A 166 -10.05 9.58 -16.56
C PRO A 166 -9.29 8.48 -15.80
N GLN A 167 -8.34 8.89 -14.97
CA GLN A 167 -7.63 7.99 -14.06
C GLN A 167 -8.09 8.23 -12.62
N GLU A 168 -8.67 7.21 -12.01
CA GLU A 168 -9.08 7.25 -10.60
C GLU A 168 -7.87 7.27 -9.67
N ASN A 169 -6.84 6.48 -10.00
CA ASN A 169 -5.64 6.34 -9.20
C ASN A 169 -4.68 7.51 -9.44
N LEU A 170 -4.73 8.52 -8.57
CA LEU A 170 -3.92 9.73 -8.67
C LEU A 170 -2.42 9.43 -8.54
N LEU A 171 -2.04 8.49 -7.67
CA LEU A 171 -0.65 8.06 -7.53
C LEU A 171 -0.14 7.40 -8.82
N TYR A 172 -0.96 6.58 -9.47
CA TYR A 172 -0.63 5.97 -10.77
C TYR A 172 -0.50 7.03 -11.86
N PHE A 173 -1.42 7.99 -11.89
CA PHE A 173 -1.38 9.09 -12.85
C PHE A 173 -0.08 9.89 -12.71
N MET A 174 0.31 10.27 -11.50
CA MET A 174 1.57 10.98 -11.26
C MET A 174 2.80 10.12 -11.59
N GLU A 175 2.80 8.84 -11.23
CA GLU A 175 3.88 7.89 -11.57
C GLU A 175 4.17 7.89 -13.08
N LYS A 176 3.14 7.96 -13.92
CA LYS A 176 3.26 7.87 -15.39
C LYS A 176 3.45 9.20 -16.09
N ASN A 177 2.87 10.27 -15.57
CA ASN A 177 2.71 11.51 -16.32
C ASN A 177 3.51 12.68 -15.73
N ALA A 178 4.11 12.55 -14.54
CA ALA A 178 4.90 13.64 -13.96
C ALA A 178 6.33 13.65 -14.57
N PRO A 179 6.68 14.66 -15.39
CA PRO A 179 7.98 14.72 -16.04
C PRO A 179 9.11 15.09 -15.07
N LEU A 180 8.79 15.87 -14.03
CA LEU A 180 9.75 16.41 -13.06
C LEU A 180 10.16 15.41 -11.97
N LEU A 181 9.46 14.27 -11.84
CA LEU A 181 9.84 13.27 -10.85
C LEU A 181 11.15 12.60 -11.24
N GLU A 182 12.07 12.50 -10.30
CA GLU A 182 13.26 11.68 -10.44
C GLU A 182 12.90 10.18 -10.37
N PRO A 183 13.75 9.28 -10.90
CA PRO A 183 13.49 7.84 -10.86
C PRO A 183 13.18 7.32 -9.44
N TRP A 184 13.88 7.81 -8.42
CA TRP A 184 13.67 7.37 -7.04
C TRP A 184 12.34 7.84 -6.46
N GLN A 185 11.92 9.07 -6.79
CA GLN A 185 10.65 9.61 -6.35
C GLN A 185 9.48 8.84 -6.96
N ARG A 186 9.58 8.47 -8.25
CA ARG A 186 8.57 7.63 -8.92
C ARG A 186 8.42 6.27 -8.25
N GLU A 187 9.53 5.65 -7.84
CA GLU A 187 9.46 4.36 -7.17
C GLU A 187 8.86 4.48 -5.76
N ILE A 188 9.13 5.56 -5.03
CA ILE A 188 8.42 5.86 -3.75
C ILE A 188 6.91 5.99 -3.99
N LEU A 189 6.47 6.76 -5.00
CA LEU A 189 5.05 6.86 -5.34
C LEU A 189 4.43 5.48 -5.62
N ARG A 190 5.15 4.63 -6.36
CA ARG A 190 4.72 3.27 -6.68
C ARG A 190 4.66 2.38 -5.44
N ILE A 191 5.63 2.50 -4.53
CA ILE A 191 5.64 1.80 -3.24
C ILE A 191 4.39 2.17 -2.45
N VAL A 192 4.14 3.48 -2.23
CA VAL A 192 2.95 3.93 -1.51
C VAL A 192 1.69 3.43 -2.20
N ARG A 193 1.59 3.53 -3.52
CA ARG A 193 0.45 3.05 -4.32
C ARG A 193 0.18 1.56 -4.13
N LYS A 194 1.20 0.70 -4.22
CA LYS A 194 1.06 -0.75 -4.05
C LYS A 194 0.66 -1.13 -2.63
N VAL A 195 1.27 -0.51 -1.62
CA VAL A 195 0.91 -0.71 -0.21
C VAL A 195 -0.54 -0.27 0.02
N SER A 196 -0.95 0.88 -0.53
CA SER A 196 -2.33 1.38 -0.45
C SER A 196 -3.33 0.40 -1.04
N GLN A 197 -3.04 -0.10 -2.24
CA GLN A 197 -3.88 -1.06 -2.93
C GLN A 197 -4.02 -2.37 -2.14
N TYR A 198 -2.91 -2.86 -1.58
CA TYR A 198 -2.89 -4.11 -0.82
C TYR A 198 -3.75 -4.02 0.44
N PHE A 199 -3.67 -2.92 1.20
CA PHE A 199 -4.44 -2.74 2.44
C PHE A 199 -5.84 -2.15 2.22
N TYR A 200 -6.23 -1.87 0.96
CA TYR A 200 -7.54 -1.33 0.65
C TYR A 200 -8.71 -2.24 1.10
N PRO A 201 -8.70 -3.57 0.85
CA PRO A 201 -9.75 -4.46 1.33
C PRO A 201 -9.97 -4.40 2.84
N GLN A 202 -8.89 -4.31 3.62
CA GLN A 202 -8.96 -4.27 5.09
C GLN A 202 -9.66 -3.01 5.59
N LYS A 203 -9.38 -1.84 4.99
CA LYS A 203 -10.12 -0.61 5.30
C LYS A 203 -11.59 -0.72 4.92
N GLN A 204 -11.89 -1.28 3.74
CA GLN A 204 -13.25 -1.33 3.21
C GLN A 204 -14.15 -2.30 3.98
N THR A 205 -13.56 -3.35 4.56
CA THR A 205 -14.29 -4.43 5.21
C THR A 205 -14.11 -4.46 6.72
N GLN A 206 -13.58 -3.38 7.32
CA GLN A 206 -13.22 -3.34 8.74
C GLN A 206 -14.34 -3.85 9.66
N VAL A 207 -15.57 -3.33 9.51
CA VAL A 207 -16.71 -3.75 10.35
C VAL A 207 -17.03 -5.24 10.19
N MET A 208 -16.99 -5.77 8.96
CA MET A 208 -17.22 -7.19 8.70
C MET A 208 -16.07 -8.05 9.23
N ASN A 209 -14.83 -7.55 9.12
CA ASN A 209 -13.63 -8.23 9.58
C ASN A 209 -13.63 -8.39 11.10
N GLU A 210 -13.96 -7.33 11.84
CA GLU A 210 -14.09 -7.39 13.31
C GLU A 210 -15.25 -8.29 13.72
N GLY A 211 -16.45 -8.10 13.14
CA GLY A 211 -17.61 -8.92 13.49
C GLY A 211 -17.43 -10.41 13.17
N TRP A 212 -16.68 -10.75 12.13
CA TRP A 212 -16.32 -12.14 11.82
C TRP A 212 -15.32 -12.71 12.83
N GLY A 213 -14.36 -11.89 13.28
CA GLY A 213 -13.42 -12.23 14.33
C GLY A 213 -14.13 -12.56 15.65
N ASP A 214 -14.99 -11.65 16.10
CA ASP A 214 -15.75 -11.79 17.35
C ASP A 214 -16.67 -13.02 17.31
N LEU A 215 -17.35 -13.24 16.18
CA LEU A 215 -18.25 -14.38 16.01
C LEU A 215 -17.51 -15.72 16.18
N LEU A 216 -16.37 -15.88 15.50
CA LEU A 216 -15.59 -17.11 15.55
C LEU A 216 -14.87 -17.29 16.89
N ALA A 217 -14.42 -16.21 17.52
CA ALA A 217 -13.81 -16.26 18.85
C ALA A 217 -14.80 -16.74 19.92
N LEU A 218 -16.10 -16.42 19.77
CA LEU A 218 -17.15 -16.80 20.72
C LEU A 218 -17.83 -18.15 20.42
N HIS A 219 -17.86 -18.59 19.15
CA HIS A 219 -18.59 -19.81 18.72
C HIS A 219 -17.73 -21.08 18.65
N HIS A 220 -16.55 -21.10 19.26
CA HIS A 220 -15.74 -22.32 19.40
C HIS A 220 -15.79 -23.00 20.78
N PRO A 221 -16.96 -23.26 21.41
CA PRO A 221 -17.10 -24.39 22.31
C PRO A 221 -17.34 -25.67 21.47
N GLU A 222 -16.56 -26.72 21.73
CA GLU A 222 -16.86 -28.13 21.37
C GLU A 222 -16.54 -28.68 19.96
N SER A 223 -15.37 -28.38 19.38
CA SER A 223 -14.90 -29.20 18.23
C SER A 223 -13.39 -29.36 18.17
N SER A 224 -12.77 -29.79 19.28
CA SER A 224 -11.43 -30.42 19.32
C SER A 224 -11.17 -30.98 20.73
N LEU A 225 -11.73 -32.15 21.02
CA LEU A 225 -11.21 -33.12 21.99
C LEU A 225 -11.09 -34.46 21.29
#